data_AF-A0A2G6EY36-F1
#
_entry.id   AF-A0A2G6EY36-F1
#
_cell.length_a   1.000
_cell.length_b   1.000
_cell.length_c   1.000
_cell.angle_alpha   90.00
_cell.angle_beta   90.00
_cell.angle_gamma   90.00
#
_symmetry.space_group_name_H-M   'P 1'
#
loop_
_entity.id
_entity.type
_entity.pdbx_description
1 polymer ?
#
loop_
_entity_poly.entity_id
_entity_poly.type
_entity_poly.pdbx_seq_one_letter_code
_entity_poly.pdbx_strand_id
1 'polypeptide(L)'
;MGTPLDGPKGPREKTKKGLLYLSMKTQVPLVTLGVAYQNKWVLSKTWDKFEIPKPFSKVNIVIGEKIVIGKENEEDNLEKISKVVEEKVNEANKKADKF
;
A
#
# COMPACT_ATOMS: atom_id res chain seq x y z
N MET A 1 -12.81 3.14 -0.87
CA MET A 1 -12.10 3.93 0.15
C MET A 1 -10.61 3.68 -0.04
N GLY A 2 -9.78 4.72 -0.14
CA GLY A 2 -8.32 4.59 -0.26
C GLY A 2 -7.67 5.00 1.05
N THR A 3 -6.89 4.12 1.66
CA THR A 3 -6.20 4.40 2.93
C THR A 3 -4.74 3.93 2.84
N PRO A 4 -3.76 4.72 3.33
CA PRO A 4 -2.40 4.25 3.47
C PRO A 4 -2.34 3.01 4.39
N LEU A 5 -1.66 1.95 3.95
CA LEU A 5 -1.57 0.68 4.69
C LEU A 5 -0.76 0.79 5.99
N ASP A 6 0.11 1.80 6.09
CA ASP A 6 1.07 1.98 7.20
C ASP A 6 0.44 2.61 8.47
N GLY A 7 -0.78 3.14 8.39
CA GLY A 7 -1.50 3.82 9.48
C GLY A 7 -0.73 4.97 10.16
N PRO A 8 -1.24 5.57 11.26
CA PRO A 8 -0.76 6.88 11.75
C PRO A 8 0.59 6.90 12.49
N LYS A 9 1.16 5.73 12.86
CA LYS A 9 2.34 5.62 13.75
C LYS A 9 3.45 4.68 13.23
N GLY A 10 3.53 4.45 11.92
CA GLY A 10 4.60 3.65 11.28
C GLY A 10 4.56 2.13 11.54
N PRO A 11 5.55 1.37 11.01
CA PRO A 11 6.65 1.76 10.10
C PRO A 11 6.20 1.98 8.64
N ARG A 12 7.02 2.68 7.85
CA ARG A 12 6.81 2.88 6.40
C ARG A 12 6.81 1.53 5.67
N GLU A 13 5.94 1.37 4.68
CA GLU A 13 5.78 0.17 3.84
C GLU A 13 5.46 -1.11 4.62
N LYS A 14 4.81 -0.98 5.79
CA LYS A 14 4.35 -2.12 6.58
C LYS A 14 2.85 -2.15 6.70
N THR A 15 2.27 -3.24 6.17
CA THR A 15 0.82 -3.41 6.16
C THR A 15 0.28 -3.61 7.57
N LYS A 16 -0.67 -2.76 8.00
CA LYS A 16 -1.41 -2.97 9.25
C LYS A 16 -2.57 -3.93 9.08
N LYS A 17 -2.71 -4.85 10.04
CA LYS A 17 -3.74 -5.89 10.07
C LYS A 17 -5.18 -5.35 10.07
N GLY A 18 -5.40 -4.10 10.51
CA GLY A 18 -6.75 -3.52 10.62
C GLY A 18 -7.50 -3.43 9.28
N LEU A 19 -6.81 -3.07 8.19
CA LEU A 19 -7.43 -2.98 6.86
C LEU A 19 -7.74 -4.38 6.28
N LEU A 20 -6.84 -5.33 6.51
CA LEU A 20 -7.03 -6.74 6.11
C LEU A 20 -8.21 -7.36 6.84
N TYR A 21 -8.31 -7.13 8.16
CA TYR A 21 -9.43 -7.59 8.98
C TYR A 21 -10.76 -6.99 8.51
N LEU A 22 -10.79 -5.71 8.15
CA LEU A 22 -11.98 -5.05 7.63
C LEU A 22 -12.40 -5.64 6.27
N SER A 23 -11.45 -5.82 5.35
CA SER A 23 -11.69 -6.46 4.05
C SER A 23 -12.23 -7.89 4.23
N MET A 24 -11.64 -8.67 5.15
CA MET A 24 -12.09 -10.01 5.48
C MET A 24 -13.53 -10.03 6.02
N LYS A 25 -13.87 -9.14 6.97
CA LYS A 25 -15.22 -9.07 7.54
C LYS A 25 -16.26 -8.61 6.54
N THR A 26 -15.92 -7.61 5.73
CA THR A 26 -16.83 -6.99 4.76
C THR A 26 -16.89 -7.72 3.43
N GLN A 27 -15.97 -8.67 3.18
CA GLN A 27 -15.79 -9.36 1.90
C GLN A 27 -15.55 -8.40 0.72
N VAL A 28 -15.09 -7.19 1.00
CA VAL A 28 -14.73 -6.20 -0.02
C VAL A 28 -13.29 -6.45 -0.47
N PRO A 29 -13.03 -6.62 -1.78
CA PRO A 29 -11.69 -6.85 -2.29
C PRO A 29 -10.80 -5.62 -2.08
N LEU A 30 -9.54 -5.86 -1.76
CA LEU A 30 -8.49 -4.84 -1.74
C LEU A 30 -7.90 -4.67 -3.14
N VAL A 31 -7.45 -3.47 -3.46
CA VAL A 31 -6.71 -3.19 -4.70
C VAL A 31 -5.43 -2.47 -4.30
N THR A 32 -4.29 -2.96 -4.79
CA THR A 32 -3.01 -2.30 -4.53
C THR A 32 -2.82 -1.13 -5.48
N LEU A 33 -2.20 -0.07 -4.97
CA LEU A 33 -1.91 1.14 -5.73
C LEU A 33 -0.44 1.50 -5.50
N GLY A 34 0.33 1.55 -6.57
CA GLY A 34 1.68 2.09 -6.57
C GLY A 34 1.69 3.48 -7.18
N VAL A 35 2.37 4.43 -6.55
CA VAL A 35 2.50 5.79 -7.06
C VAL A 35 3.96 6.21 -6.98
N ALA A 36 4.48 6.74 -8.09
CA ALA A 36 5.81 7.32 -8.14
C ALA A 36 5.80 8.67 -8.85
N TYR A 37 6.80 9.48 -8.52
CA TYR A 37 6.97 10.84 -9.04
C TYR A 37 8.36 11.00 -9.63
N GLN A 38 8.45 11.52 -10.86
CA GLN A 38 9.74 11.66 -11.57
C GLN A 38 10.65 12.67 -10.85
N ASN A 39 10.07 13.80 -10.45
CA ASN A 39 10.69 14.84 -9.66
C ASN A 39 9.88 15.06 -8.38
N LYS A 40 10.50 14.83 -7.21
CA LYS A 40 9.84 14.92 -5.91
C LYS A 40 10.69 15.62 -4.85
N TRP A 41 10.03 16.24 -3.89
CA TRP A 41 10.60 16.56 -2.58
C TRP A 41 10.22 15.45 -1.60
N VAL A 42 11.17 14.98 -0.81
CA VAL A 42 10.91 13.98 0.23
C VAL A 42 11.01 14.69 1.57
N LEU A 43 9.93 14.64 2.36
CA LEU A 43 9.93 15.15 3.73
C LEU A 43 10.72 14.19 4.64
N SER A 44 12.06 14.30 4.62
CA SER A 44 12.95 13.39 5.34
C SER A 44 12.83 13.44 6.87
N LYS A 45 12.24 14.51 7.41
CA LYS A 45 12.01 14.71 8.85
C LYS A 45 10.73 14.03 9.37
N THR A 46 9.83 13.61 8.50
CA THR A 46 8.61 12.89 8.90
C THR A 46 8.84 11.38 8.86
N TRP A 47 8.17 10.64 9.74
CA TRP A 47 8.36 9.19 9.87
C TRP A 47 7.91 8.42 8.62
N ASP A 48 6.99 9.00 7.84
CA ASP A 48 6.40 8.44 6.63
C ASP A 48 7.18 8.79 5.35
N LYS A 49 8.17 9.68 5.43
CA LYS A 49 8.95 10.20 4.28
C LYS A 49 8.05 10.62 3.12
N PHE A 50 7.04 11.44 3.40
CA PHE A 50 6.04 11.83 2.41
C PHE A 50 6.69 12.47 1.17
N GLU A 51 6.23 12.06 0.00
CA GLU A 51 6.75 12.51 -1.29
C GLU A 51 5.80 13.54 -1.91
N ILE A 52 6.31 14.74 -2.16
CA ILE A 52 5.56 15.83 -2.80
C ILE A 52 6.08 15.99 -4.23
N PRO A 53 5.25 15.81 -5.27
CA PRO A 53 5.67 16.05 -6.64
C PRO A 53 6.02 17.53 -6.84
N LYS A 54 7.16 17.79 -7.49
CA LYS A 54 7.51 19.15 -7.93
C LYS A 54 6.55 19.61 -9.03
N PRO A 55 6.33 20.93 -9.22
CA PRO A 55 5.57 21.42 -10.36
C PRO A 55 6.10 20.83 -11.67
N PHE A 56 5.19 20.42 -12.57
CA PHE A 56 5.50 19.79 -13.86
C PHE A 56 6.20 18.41 -13.78
N SER A 57 6.19 17.77 -12.61
CA SER A 57 6.65 16.38 -12.45
C SER A 57 5.67 15.40 -13.09
N LYS A 58 6.18 14.36 -13.74
CA LYS A 58 5.35 13.23 -14.18
C LYS A 58 5.00 12.35 -12.99
N VAL A 59 3.75 11.90 -12.95
CA VAL A 59 3.24 10.94 -11.98
C VAL A 59 2.98 9.63 -12.70
N ASN A 60 3.57 8.54 -12.21
CA ASN A 60 3.25 7.19 -12.69
C ASN A 60 2.39 6.49 -11.63
N ILE A 61 1.25 5.96 -12.05
CA ILE A 61 0.28 5.29 -11.17
C ILE A 61 0.07 3.88 -11.70
N VAL A 62 0.34 2.89 -10.86
CA VAL A 62 0.14 1.48 -11.15
C VAL A 62 -0.98 0.96 -10.27
N ILE A 63 -2.06 0.53 -10.90
CA ILE A 63 -3.16 -0.16 -10.24
C ILE A 63 -2.89 -1.65 -10.33
N GLY A 64 -2.76 -2.31 -9.17
CA GLY A 64 -2.54 -3.74 -9.08
C GLY A 64 -3.84 -4.55 -9.13
N GLU A 65 -3.69 -5.86 -9.02
CA GLU A 65 -4.81 -6.81 -9.06
C GLU A 65 -5.66 -6.75 -7.78
N LYS A 66 -6.91 -7.22 -7.90
CA LYS A 66 -7.82 -7.36 -6.77
C LYS A 66 -7.37 -8.51 -5.87
N ILE A 67 -7.29 -8.25 -4.57
CA ILE A 67 -6.97 -9.24 -3.54
C ILE A 67 -8.26 -9.52 -2.74
N VAL A 68 -8.74 -10.76 -2.81
CA VAL A 68 -9.92 -11.21 -2.06
C VAL A 68 -9.45 -11.99 -0.83
N ILE A 69 -9.92 -11.58 0.35
CA ILE A 69 -9.58 -12.25 1.61
C ILE A 69 -10.79 -13.09 2.07
N GLY A 70 -10.66 -14.41 2.00
CA GLY A 70 -11.68 -15.36 2.45
C GLY A 70 -11.85 -15.38 3.97
N LYS A 71 -13.06 -15.72 4.45
CA LYS A 71 -13.42 -15.74 5.88
C LYS A 71 -12.80 -16.91 6.66
N GLU A 72 -12.40 -17.98 6.00
CA GLU A 72 -11.89 -19.22 6.62
C GLU A 72 -10.48 -19.14 7.23
N ASN A 73 -9.97 -17.93 7.45
CA ASN A 73 -8.55 -17.64 7.63
C ASN A 73 -8.27 -16.78 8.88
N GLU A 74 -9.01 -17.02 9.97
CA GLU A 74 -9.31 -16.03 11.02
C GLU A 74 -8.12 -15.42 11.78
N GLU A 75 -7.04 -16.14 12.10
CA GLU A 75 -5.93 -15.55 12.88
C GLU A 75 -4.53 -15.97 12.43
N ASP A 76 -4.30 -17.27 12.18
CA ASP A 76 -3.00 -17.80 11.74
C ASP A 76 -2.63 -17.39 10.29
N ASN A 77 -3.61 -16.92 9.52
CA ASN A 77 -3.41 -16.58 8.11
C ASN A 77 -3.31 -15.07 7.86
N LEU A 78 -3.75 -14.20 8.79
CA LEU A 78 -3.69 -12.74 8.61
C LEU A 78 -2.26 -12.23 8.46
N GLU A 79 -1.29 -12.84 9.14
CA GLU A 79 0.13 -12.48 8.99
C GLU A 79 0.69 -12.87 7.62
N LYS A 80 0.29 -14.05 7.11
CA LYS A 80 0.68 -14.52 5.76
C LYS A 80 0.07 -13.61 4.70
N ILE A 81 -1.22 -13.31 4.82
CA ILE A 81 -1.93 -12.39 3.93
C ILE A 81 -1.31 -10.99 3.98
N SER A 82 -0.94 -10.51 5.17
CA SER A 82 -0.26 -9.22 5.32
C SER A 82 1.05 -9.17 4.55
N LYS A 83 1.86 -10.23 4.60
CA LYS A 83 3.10 -10.32 3.81
C LYS A 83 2.82 -10.31 2.31
N VAL A 84 1.84 -11.09 1.84
CA VAL A 84 1.47 -11.13 0.42
C VAL A 84 0.98 -9.76 -0.08
N VAL A 85 0.15 -9.08 0.72
CA VAL A 85 -0.34 -7.74 0.37
C VAL A 85 0.80 -6.73 0.35
N GLU A 86 1.70 -6.79 1.33
CA GLU A 86 2.89 -5.93 1.39
C GLU A 86 3.80 -6.14 0.17
N GLU A 87 4.05 -7.40 -0.23
CA GLU A 87 4.80 -7.73 -1.43
C GLU A 87 4.14 -7.17 -2.70
N LYS A 88 2.81 -7.32 -2.84
CA LYS A 88 2.05 -6.80 -3.99
C LYS A 88 2.05 -5.27 -4.06
N VAL A 89 2.01 -4.59 -2.92
CA VAL A 89 2.10 -3.12 -2.84
C VAL A 89 3.51 -2.67 -3.21
N ASN A 90 4.54 -3.33 -2.68
CA ASN A 90 5.93 -3.05 -3.01
C ASN A 90 6.24 -3.32 -4.48
N GLU A 91 5.64 -4.35 -5.07
CA GLU A 91 5.72 -4.62 -6.51
C GLU A 91 5.08 -3.49 -7.33
N ALA A 92 3.88 -3.02 -6.93
CA ALA A 92 3.21 -1.90 -7.59
C ALA A 92 4.03 -0.61 -7.49
N ASN A 93 4.63 -0.33 -6.32
CA ASN A 93 5.54 0.80 -6.13
C ASN A 93 6.77 0.69 -7.04
N LYS A 94 7.42 -0.47 -7.12
CA LYS A 94 8.57 -0.70 -8.01
C LYS A 94 8.22 -0.56 -9.49
N LYS A 95 7.01 -0.98 -9.89
CA LYS A 95 6.52 -0.78 -11.26
C LYS A 95 6.26 0.70 -11.54
N ALA A 96 5.72 1.44 -10.57
CA ALA A 96 5.49 2.87 -10.70
C ALA A 96 6.80 3.66 -10.80
N ASP A 97 7.83 3.27 -10.04
CA ASP A 97 9.14 3.95 -10.02
C ASP A 97 9.93 3.81 -11.35
N LYS A 98 9.49 2.94 -12.25
CA LYS A 98 10.01 2.86 -13.62
C LYS A 98 9.34 3.93 -14.48
N PHE A 99 10.05 5.03 -14.71
CA PHE A 99 9.72 6.08 -15.69
C PHE A 99 10.24 5.75 -17.08
#